data_AF-A7SM16-F1
#
_entry.id   AF-A7SM16-F1
#
_cell.length_a   1.000
_cell.length_b   1.000
_cell.length_c   1.000
_cell.angle_alpha   90.00
_cell.angle_beta   90.00
_cell.angle_gamma   90.00
#
_symmetry.space_group_name_H-M   'P 1'
#
loop_
_entity.id
_entity.type
_entity.pdbx_description
1 polymer ?
#
loop_
_entity_poly.entity_id
_entity_poly.type
_entity_poly.pdbx_seq_one_letter_code
_entity_poly.pdbx_strand_id
1 'polypeptide(L)'
;DIELMPEGDHTLVGEKGLALSGGQKARVNLARAVYYNADVYLLDDPLSSVDTHVGRHLFDACICGLIKDCPRILVTHQLQYLHSATKILCLKEGRVLGIGTYTELTTSGIDFTTLIKTKPEAEETDADSAIGEDTNDSLLVPEVTLETDELEPEERPRGSIPVKLYLDLFYAGANCCTLVFMSVLFFAAQGSYTITDWWLAHW
;
A
#
# COMPACT_ATOMS: atom_id res chain seq x y z
N ASP A 1 17.60 5.58 3.55
CA ASP A 1 16.93 5.59 4.88
C ASP A 1 17.82 6.13 5.99
N ILE A 2 18.89 5.43 6.38
CA ILE A 2 19.68 5.82 7.57
C ILE A 2 20.29 7.22 7.42
N GLU A 3 20.84 7.56 6.25
CA GLU A 3 21.41 8.89 5.97
C GLU A 3 20.40 10.04 6.04
N LEU A 4 19.10 9.75 5.89
CA LEU A 4 18.03 10.76 6.00
C LEU A 4 17.61 11.01 7.45
N MET A 5 18.12 10.23 8.42
CA MET A 5 17.77 10.38 9.82
C MET A 5 18.64 11.44 10.50
N PRO A 6 18.12 12.18 11.51
CA PRO A 6 18.81 13.32 12.14
C PRO A 6 20.18 12.97 12.74
N GLU A 7 20.33 11.77 13.28
CA GLU A 7 21.58 11.27 13.88
C GLU A 7 22.08 10.00 13.16
N GLY A 8 21.67 9.80 11.90
CA GLY A 8 22.05 8.60 11.14
C GLY A 8 21.63 7.32 11.85
N ASP A 9 22.58 6.41 12.03
CA ASP A 9 22.41 5.11 12.70
C ASP A 9 22.24 5.24 14.23
N HIS A 10 22.64 6.36 14.82
CA HIS A 10 22.44 6.64 16.25
C HIS A 10 21.04 7.18 16.57
N THR A 11 20.21 7.46 15.56
CA THR A 11 18.87 8.01 15.74
C THR A 11 18.01 7.10 16.64
N LEU A 12 17.51 7.66 17.73
CA LEU A 12 16.59 6.95 18.61
C LEU A 12 15.27 6.68 17.87
N VAL A 13 14.84 5.41 17.80
CA VAL A 13 13.57 4.99 17.19
C VAL A 13 12.63 4.45 18.27
N GLY A 14 11.34 4.80 18.21
CA GLY A 14 10.29 4.28 19.10
C GLY A 14 9.49 5.37 19.81
N GLU A 15 8.87 5.05 20.94
CA GLU A 15 7.92 5.93 21.66
C GLU A 15 8.49 7.30 22.08
N LYS A 16 9.81 7.37 22.28
CA LYS A 16 10.54 8.61 22.64
C LYS A 16 11.42 9.13 21.51
N GLY A 17 11.35 8.53 20.33
CA GLY A 17 12.25 8.77 19.21
C GLY A 17 11.50 9.02 17.90
N LEU A 18 12.23 8.92 16.79
CA LEU A 18 11.66 9.02 15.45
C LEU A 18 10.69 7.87 15.19
N ALA A 19 9.49 8.21 14.72
CA ALA A 19 8.52 7.22 14.26
C ALA A 19 8.85 6.83 12.82
N LEU A 20 9.17 5.55 12.59
CA LEU A 20 9.39 5.01 11.25
C LEU A 20 8.07 4.75 10.52
N SER A 21 8.07 4.97 9.21
CA SER A 21 6.98 4.57 8.32
C SER A 21 6.85 3.04 8.27
N GLY A 22 5.71 2.53 7.79
CA GLY A 22 5.49 1.09 7.62
C GLY A 22 6.58 0.43 6.76
N GLY A 23 6.88 1.03 5.61
CA GLY A 23 7.92 0.56 4.70
C GLY A 23 9.32 0.61 5.30
N GLN A 24 9.66 1.66 6.05
CA GLN A 24 10.95 1.75 6.77
C GLN A 24 11.07 0.65 7.82
N LYS A 25 10.02 0.39 8.61
CA LYS A 25 9.99 -0.72 9.58
C LYS A 25 10.18 -2.07 8.88
N ALA A 26 9.54 -2.28 7.74
CA ALA A 26 9.69 -3.50 6.94
C ALA A 26 11.13 -3.68 6.46
N ARG A 27 11.77 -2.62 5.93
CA ARG A 27 13.16 -2.65 5.47
C ARG A 27 14.16 -2.92 6.62
N VAL A 28 13.97 -2.27 7.77
CA VAL A 28 14.79 -2.53 8.96
C VAL A 28 14.62 -3.97 9.45
N ASN A 29 13.39 -4.49 9.48
CA ASN A 29 13.15 -5.89 9.87
C ASN A 29 13.77 -6.89 8.90
N LEU A 30 13.69 -6.64 7.59
CA LEU A 30 14.34 -7.49 6.60
C LEU A 30 15.86 -7.42 6.75
N ALA A 31 16.43 -6.23 6.91
CA ALA A 31 17.87 -6.06 7.16
C ALA A 31 18.31 -6.82 8.41
N ARG A 32 17.53 -6.76 9.50
CA ARG A 32 17.78 -7.53 10.73
C ARG A 32 17.77 -9.04 10.49
N ALA A 33 16.78 -9.55 9.73
CA ALA A 33 16.70 -10.97 9.42
C ALA A 33 17.94 -11.44 8.66
N VAL A 34 18.33 -10.68 7.64
CA VAL A 34 19.48 -10.99 6.78
C VAL A 34 20.80 -10.87 7.52
N TYR A 35 20.94 -9.86 8.39
CA TYR A 35 22.13 -9.66 9.21
C TYR A 35 22.41 -10.84 10.16
N TYR A 36 21.36 -11.54 10.60
CA TYR A 36 21.50 -12.72 11.47
C TYR A 36 22.17 -13.91 10.77
N ASN A 37 22.19 -13.95 9.43
CA ASN A 37 22.75 -15.05 8.63
C ASN A 37 22.22 -16.44 9.04
N ALA A 38 20.88 -16.61 9.01
CA ALA A 38 20.21 -17.85 9.38
C ALA A 38 20.42 -18.98 8.37
N ASP A 39 20.32 -20.23 8.83
CA ASP A 39 20.29 -21.42 7.96
C ASP A 39 19.01 -21.51 7.13
N VAL A 40 17.90 -20.96 7.61
CA VAL A 40 16.59 -20.95 6.93
C VAL A 40 15.87 -19.63 7.18
N TYR A 41 15.32 -19.04 6.13
CA TYR A 41 14.54 -17.79 6.20
C TYR A 41 13.05 -18.07 6.03
N LEU A 42 12.25 -17.60 6.99
CA LEU A 42 10.79 -17.58 6.93
C LEU A 42 10.35 -16.13 6.79
N LEU A 43 9.71 -15.81 5.68
CA LEU A 43 9.31 -14.45 5.31
C LEU A 43 7.79 -14.40 5.19
N ASP A 44 7.13 -13.77 6.16
CA ASP A 44 5.68 -13.56 6.16
C ASP A 44 5.35 -12.16 5.63
N ASP A 45 4.98 -12.11 4.35
CA ASP A 45 4.60 -10.91 3.59
C ASP A 45 5.49 -9.67 3.80
N PRO A 46 6.84 -9.80 3.67
CA PRO A 46 7.80 -8.77 4.06
C PRO A 46 7.77 -7.51 3.20
N LEU A 47 7.16 -7.56 2.00
CA LEU A 47 7.15 -6.47 1.01
C LEU A 47 5.80 -5.76 0.89
N SER A 48 4.81 -6.13 1.72
CA SER A 48 3.44 -5.58 1.67
C SER A 48 3.33 -4.10 1.99
N SER A 49 4.25 -3.56 2.81
CA SER A 49 4.24 -2.17 3.27
C SER A 49 5.20 -1.28 2.49
N VAL A 50 5.72 -1.76 1.36
CA VAL A 50 6.76 -1.10 0.56
C VAL A 50 6.24 -0.91 -0.86
N ASP A 51 6.51 0.25 -1.45
CA ASP A 51 6.13 0.59 -2.82
C ASP A 51 6.65 -0.44 -3.83
N THR A 52 5.89 -0.71 -4.89
CA THR A 52 6.18 -1.78 -5.87
C THR A 52 7.59 -1.71 -6.45
N HIS A 53 8.10 -0.51 -6.75
CA HIS A 53 9.46 -0.34 -7.27
C HIS A 53 10.54 -0.74 -6.25
N VAL A 54 10.42 -0.22 -5.02
CA VAL A 54 11.34 -0.53 -3.93
C VAL A 54 11.22 -2.00 -3.52
N GLY A 55 10.01 -2.54 -3.51
CA GLY A 55 9.71 -3.94 -3.24
C GLY A 55 10.37 -4.87 -4.25
N ARG A 56 10.30 -4.56 -5.55
CA ARG A 56 11.00 -5.32 -6.61
C ARG A 56 12.51 -5.27 -6.42
N HIS A 57 13.08 -4.07 -6.21
CA HIS A 57 14.51 -3.95 -5.93
C HIS A 57 14.95 -4.77 -4.72
N LEU A 58 14.15 -4.73 -3.64
CA LEU A 58 14.43 -5.49 -2.42
C LEU A 58 14.31 -7.00 -2.64
N PHE A 59 13.33 -7.44 -3.42
CA PHE A 59 13.18 -8.84 -3.80
C PHE A 59 14.39 -9.33 -4.60
N ASP A 60 14.78 -8.61 -5.65
CA ASP A 60 15.86 -9.02 -6.55
C ASP A 60 17.23 -8.96 -5.88
N ALA A 61 17.56 -7.84 -5.23
CA ALA A 61 18.87 -7.64 -4.63
C ALA A 61 19.04 -8.40 -3.30
N CYS A 62 18.01 -8.43 -2.46
CA CYS A 62 18.10 -9.02 -1.13
C CYS A 62 17.68 -10.49 -1.12
N ILE A 63 16.41 -10.77 -1.47
CA ILE A 63 15.83 -12.11 -1.34
C ILE A 63 16.44 -13.06 -2.39
N CYS A 64 16.54 -12.65 -3.64
CA CYS A 64 17.11 -13.44 -4.73
C CYS A 64 18.64 -13.25 -4.90
N GLY A 65 19.22 -12.23 -4.27
CA GLY A 65 20.65 -11.94 -4.32
C GLY A 65 21.38 -12.35 -3.06
N LEU A 66 21.25 -11.54 -2.00
CA LEU A 66 22.06 -11.68 -0.78
C LEU A 66 21.85 -13.01 -0.05
N ILE A 67 20.60 -13.47 0.06
CA ILE A 67 20.24 -14.73 0.74
C ILE A 67 19.92 -15.87 -0.24
N LYS A 68 20.43 -15.80 -1.48
CA LYS A 68 20.10 -16.76 -2.55
C LYS A 68 20.48 -18.21 -2.23
N ASP A 69 21.58 -18.40 -1.50
CA ASP A 69 22.16 -19.71 -1.22
C ASP A 69 21.52 -20.38 0.00
N CYS A 70 20.61 -19.68 0.69
CA CYS A 70 19.88 -20.21 1.84
C CYS A 70 18.45 -20.66 1.44
N PRO A 71 17.94 -21.74 2.06
CA PRO A 71 16.53 -22.09 2.00
C PRO A 71 15.63 -20.93 2.48
N ARG A 72 14.62 -20.61 1.68
CA ARG A 72 13.70 -19.49 1.91
C ARG A 72 12.26 -19.96 1.72
N ILE A 73 11.40 -19.60 2.65
CA ILE A 73 9.95 -19.76 2.53
C ILE A 73 9.35 -18.36 2.56
N LEU A 74 8.78 -17.95 1.43
CA LEU A 74 8.10 -16.66 1.28
C LEU A 74 6.59 -16.91 1.22
N VAL A 75 5.87 -16.30 2.16
CA VAL A 75 4.42 -16.17 2.13
C VAL A 75 4.12 -14.78 1.62
N THR A 76 3.31 -14.67 0.56
CA THR A 76 2.89 -13.36 0.03
C THR A 76 1.57 -13.48 -0.70
N HIS A 77 0.84 -12.37 -0.73
CA HIS A 77 -0.35 -12.20 -1.55
C HIS A 77 -0.02 -11.59 -2.93
N GLN A 78 1.21 -11.13 -3.17
CA GLN A 78 1.59 -10.42 -4.38
C GLN A 78 1.99 -11.39 -5.50
N LEU A 79 1.29 -11.34 -6.64
CA LEU A 79 1.51 -12.31 -7.73
C LEU A 79 2.84 -12.17 -8.45
N GLN A 80 3.35 -10.94 -8.52
CA GLN A 80 4.55 -10.60 -9.28
C GLN A 80 5.79 -11.42 -8.90
N TYR A 81 5.88 -11.89 -7.66
CA TYR A 81 7.04 -12.65 -7.18
C TYR A 81 6.95 -14.16 -7.45
N LEU A 82 5.77 -14.69 -7.79
CA LEU A 82 5.60 -16.13 -8.03
C LEU A 82 6.42 -16.62 -9.23
N HIS A 83 6.64 -15.76 -10.23
CA HIS A 83 7.41 -16.13 -11.42
C HIS A 83 8.86 -16.51 -11.10
N SER A 84 9.44 -15.88 -10.07
CA SER A 84 10.82 -16.14 -9.64
C SER A 84 10.94 -17.26 -8.62
N ALA A 85 9.80 -17.85 -8.19
CA ALA A 85 9.78 -18.89 -7.18
C ALA A 85 10.12 -20.27 -7.78
N THR A 86 10.99 -21.01 -7.10
CA THR A 86 11.36 -22.38 -7.52
C THR A 86 10.20 -23.35 -7.39
N LYS A 87 9.40 -23.21 -6.33
CA LYS A 87 8.18 -23.98 -6.08
C LYS A 87 7.17 -23.09 -5.39
N ILE A 88 5.92 -23.24 -5.79
CA ILE A 88 4.77 -22.54 -5.26
C ILE A 88 3.89 -23.58 -4.59
N LEU A 89 3.42 -23.24 -3.39
CA LEU A 89 2.45 -24.02 -2.64
C LEU A 89 1.20 -23.14 -2.49
N CYS A 90 0.08 -23.60 -3.05
CA CYS A 90 -1.18 -22.87 -2.98
C CYS A 90 -2.04 -23.43 -1.83
N LEU A 91 -2.45 -22.56 -0.92
CA LEU A 91 -3.30 -22.89 0.23
C LEU A 91 -4.67 -22.23 0.08
N LYS A 92 -5.74 -22.98 0.35
CA LYS A 92 -7.10 -22.47 0.48
C LYS A 92 -7.80 -23.16 1.64
N GLU A 93 -8.34 -22.38 2.56
CA GLU A 93 -9.10 -22.88 3.72
C GLU A 93 -8.34 -23.96 4.53
N GLY A 94 -7.03 -23.76 4.71
CA GLY A 94 -6.16 -24.70 5.43
C GLY A 94 -5.84 -26.00 4.67
N ARG A 95 -6.24 -26.12 3.40
CA ARG A 95 -5.92 -27.26 2.53
C ARG A 95 -4.96 -26.84 1.42
N VAL A 96 -4.05 -27.74 1.08
CA VAL A 96 -3.15 -27.58 -0.07
C VAL A 96 -3.96 -27.83 -1.34
N LEU A 97 -4.09 -26.81 -2.19
CA LEU A 97 -4.73 -26.94 -3.50
C LEU A 97 -3.78 -27.55 -4.53
N GLY A 98 -2.50 -27.23 -4.44
CA GLY A 98 -1.48 -27.71 -5.37
C GLY A 98 -0.09 -27.26 -4.97
N ILE A 99 0.91 -28.01 -5.43
CA ILE A 99 2.32 -27.72 -5.27
C ILE A 99 2.99 -27.93 -6.63
N GLY A 100 3.73 -26.95 -7.11
CA GLY A 100 4.40 -27.05 -8.41
C GLY A 100 5.14 -25.77 -8.77
N THR A 101 5.69 -25.75 -9.97
CA THR A 101 6.17 -24.52 -10.60
C THR A 101 5.00 -23.64 -11.06
N TYR A 102 5.27 -22.38 -11.39
CA TYR A 102 4.25 -21.47 -11.88
C TYR A 102 3.51 -22.05 -13.10
N THR A 103 4.27 -22.57 -14.07
CA THR A 103 3.73 -23.16 -15.30
C THR A 103 2.89 -24.41 -15.05
N GLU A 104 3.30 -25.27 -14.12
CA GLU A 104 2.55 -26.49 -13.78
C GLU A 104 1.21 -26.15 -13.14
N LEU A 105 1.20 -25.19 -12.20
CA LEU A 105 -0.01 -24.80 -11.49
C LEU A 105 -1.01 -24.08 -12.42
N THR A 106 -0.53 -23.20 -13.30
CA THR A 106 -1.38 -22.57 -14.32
C THR A 106 -1.96 -23.61 -15.28
N THR A 107 -1.16 -24.60 -15.71
CA THR A 107 -1.64 -25.69 -16.59
C THR A 107 -2.67 -26.58 -15.90
N SER A 108 -2.54 -26.79 -14.59
CA SER A 108 -3.50 -27.56 -13.78
C SER A 108 -4.84 -26.84 -13.57
N GLY A 109 -5.00 -25.61 -14.07
CA GLY A 109 -6.22 -24.83 -13.96
C GLY A 109 -6.39 -24.14 -12.60
N ILE A 110 -5.33 -24.02 -11.80
CA ILE A 110 -5.34 -23.22 -10.57
C ILE A 110 -5.25 -21.75 -10.98
N ASP A 111 -6.40 -21.08 -11.02
CA ASP A 111 -6.48 -19.66 -11.35
C ASP A 111 -6.11 -18.81 -10.13
N PHE A 112 -4.83 -18.45 -10.03
CA PHE A 112 -4.30 -17.55 -9.02
C PHE A 112 -5.00 -16.19 -8.99
N THR A 113 -5.53 -15.73 -10.13
CA THR A 113 -6.21 -14.44 -10.21
C THR A 113 -7.54 -14.48 -9.49
N THR A 114 -8.30 -15.59 -9.55
CA THR A 114 -9.55 -15.72 -8.78
C THR A 114 -9.33 -15.75 -7.28
N LEU A 115 -8.19 -16.30 -6.83
CA LEU A 115 -7.82 -16.32 -5.42
C LEU A 115 -7.51 -14.92 -4.87
N ILE A 116 -7.06 -14.00 -5.72
CA ILE A 116 -6.62 -12.66 -5.32
C ILE A 116 -7.65 -11.58 -5.68
N LYS A 117 -8.42 -11.76 -6.76
CA LYS A 117 -9.55 -10.91 -7.20
C LYS A 117 -10.69 -10.83 -6.18
N THR A 118 -10.62 -11.53 -5.05
CA THR A 118 -11.52 -11.27 -3.91
C THR A 118 -11.25 -9.88 -3.28
N LYS A 119 -10.24 -9.14 -3.76
CA LYS A 119 -10.08 -7.70 -3.52
C LYS A 119 -9.81 -7.00 -4.86
N PRO A 120 -10.76 -6.22 -5.41
CA PRO A 120 -10.51 -5.49 -6.64
C PRO A 120 -9.68 -4.25 -6.30
N GLU A 121 -8.39 -4.27 -6.61
CA GLU A 121 -7.66 -3.06 -6.95
C GLU A 121 -7.68 -2.96 -8.47
N ALA A 122 -8.27 -1.86 -8.94
CA ALA A 122 -8.39 -1.53 -10.34
C ALA A 122 -7.03 -1.08 -10.86
N GLU A 123 -6.36 -1.93 -11.62
CA GLU A 123 -5.33 -1.49 -12.57
C GLU A 123 -6.00 -1.35 -13.94
N GLU A 124 -6.35 -0.12 -14.30
CA GLU A 124 -6.60 0.24 -15.69
C GLU A 124 -5.24 0.40 -16.37
N THR A 125 -4.91 -0.55 -17.25
CA THR A 125 -3.85 -0.40 -18.24
C THR A 125 -4.54 -0.09 -19.56
N ASP A 126 -4.52 1.17 -19.99
CA ASP A 126 -4.85 1.53 -21.37
C ASP A 126 -3.57 1.91 -22.11
N ALA A 127 -3.09 0.96 -22.90
CA ALA A 127 -2.23 1.22 -24.04
C ALA A 127 -3.09 1.05 -25.30
N ASP A 128 -3.32 2.13 -26.06
CA ASP A 128 -2.95 2.19 -27.48
C ASP A 128 -3.24 3.58 -28.09
N SER A 129 -2.27 4.17 -28.81
CA SER A 129 -2.43 4.75 -30.16
C SER A 129 -1.26 5.65 -30.60
N ALA A 130 -0.59 5.18 -31.67
CA ALA A 130 -0.10 5.93 -32.84
C ALA A 130 1.28 6.67 -32.85
N ILE A 131 2.29 5.93 -33.33
CA ILE A 131 3.25 6.20 -34.43
C ILE A 131 3.59 7.66 -34.84
N GLY A 132 4.89 7.98 -34.86
CA GLY A 132 5.54 9.00 -35.70
C GLY A 132 7.07 8.88 -35.69
N GLU A 133 7.68 8.73 -36.87
CA GLU A 133 9.11 8.46 -37.18
C GLU A 133 10.08 9.67 -37.06
N ASP A 134 11.38 9.34 -37.08
CA ASP A 134 12.60 10.15 -37.37
C ASP A 134 13.08 11.16 -36.29
N THR A 135 14.35 11.32 -35.89
CA THR A 135 15.65 11.15 -36.55
C THR A 135 16.81 11.18 -35.51
N ASN A 136 17.92 10.50 -35.81
CA ASN A 136 19.33 10.75 -35.46
C ASN A 136 19.79 11.55 -34.21
N ASP A 137 20.76 10.93 -33.52
CA ASP A 137 22.08 11.47 -33.10
C ASP A 137 22.38 11.69 -31.60
N SER A 138 23.62 11.32 -31.28
CA SER A 138 24.45 11.67 -30.12
C SER A 138 24.16 11.08 -28.72
N LEU A 139 24.99 10.09 -28.40
CA LEU A 139 25.62 9.88 -27.08
C LEU A 139 25.93 11.22 -26.38
N LEU A 140 25.28 11.52 -25.25
CA LEU A 140 25.85 12.36 -24.18
C LEU A 140 25.25 11.93 -22.84
N VAL A 141 26.16 11.56 -21.93
CA VAL A 141 25.91 11.31 -20.50
C VAL A 141 25.53 12.65 -19.85
N PRO A 142 24.38 12.77 -19.15
CA PRO A 142 24.12 13.94 -18.32
C PRO A 142 24.71 13.73 -16.93
N GLU A 143 25.47 14.75 -16.54
CA GLU A 143 26.11 15.02 -15.27
C GLU A 143 25.09 15.07 -14.11
N VAL A 144 25.41 14.35 -13.02
CA VAL A 144 24.60 14.32 -11.80
C VAL A 144 24.84 15.61 -11.02
N THR A 145 23.94 16.58 -11.17
CA THR A 145 23.80 17.70 -10.24
C THR A 145 22.79 17.30 -9.15
N LEU A 146 23.27 17.18 -7.92
CA LEU A 146 22.48 16.95 -6.72
C LEU A 146 21.66 18.21 -6.39
N GLU A 147 20.40 18.22 -6.79
CA GLU A 147 19.40 19.10 -6.17
C GLU A 147 18.87 18.39 -4.92
N THR A 148 18.95 19.09 -3.79
CA THR A 148 18.40 18.68 -2.51
C THR A 148 16.88 18.64 -2.61
N ASP A 149 16.31 17.43 -2.70
CA ASP A 149 14.87 17.19 -2.60
C ASP A 149 14.41 17.57 -1.17
N GLU A 150 13.81 18.75 -1.05
CA GLU A 150 12.95 19.06 0.07
C GLU A 150 11.80 18.04 0.08
N LEU A 151 11.59 17.39 1.22
CA LEU A 151 10.47 16.46 1.42
C LEU A 151 9.14 17.15 1.07
N GLU A 152 8.62 16.90 -0.13
CA GLU A 152 7.28 17.31 -0.49
C GLU A 152 6.28 16.63 0.46
N PRO A 153 5.37 17.39 1.08
CA PRO A 153 4.32 16.81 1.90
C PRO A 153 3.42 15.96 1.00
N GLU A 154 3.30 14.68 1.35
CA GLU A 154 2.38 13.70 0.74
C GLU A 154 1.11 14.37 0.21
N GLU A 155 0.99 14.46 -1.11
CA GLU A 155 -0.22 14.92 -1.77
C GLU A 155 -1.33 13.91 -1.50
N ARG A 156 -2.05 14.13 -0.39
CA ARG A 156 -3.38 13.54 -0.24
C ARG A 156 -4.17 13.98 -1.46
N PRO A 157 -4.79 13.07 -2.23
CA PRO A 157 -5.63 13.47 -3.33
C PRO A 157 -6.73 14.38 -2.77
N ARG A 158 -6.58 15.69 -2.98
CA ARG A 158 -7.65 16.67 -2.79
C ARG A 158 -8.61 16.54 -3.96
N GLY A 159 -9.20 15.36 -4.08
CA GLY A 159 -10.37 15.15 -4.92
C GLY A 159 -11.60 15.56 -4.12
N SER A 160 -12.47 16.37 -4.72
CA SER A 160 -13.84 16.53 -4.22
C SER A 160 -14.51 15.16 -4.25
N ILE A 161 -14.72 14.56 -3.08
CA ILE A 161 -15.50 13.33 -2.97
C ILE A 161 -16.88 13.64 -3.56
N PRO A 162 -17.34 12.89 -4.57
CA PRO A 162 -18.63 13.15 -5.19
C PRO A 162 -19.73 13.04 -4.13
N VAL A 163 -20.64 14.02 -4.10
CA VAL A 163 -21.76 14.10 -3.12
C VAL A 163 -22.58 12.80 -3.09
N LYS A 164 -22.58 12.05 -4.19
CA LYS A 164 -23.18 10.72 -4.29
C LYS A 164 -22.59 9.71 -3.29
N LEU A 165 -21.27 9.73 -3.07
CA LEU A 165 -20.61 8.82 -2.12
C LEU A 165 -21.00 9.14 -0.68
N TYR A 166 -21.19 10.42 -0.37
CA TYR A 166 -21.74 10.85 0.92
C TYR A 166 -23.17 10.35 1.11
N LEU A 167 -24.01 10.43 0.07
CA LEU A 167 -25.39 9.92 0.10
C LEU A 167 -25.43 8.39 0.25
N ASP A 168 -24.57 7.67 -0.46
CA ASP A 168 -24.49 6.20 -0.37
C ASP A 168 -24.02 5.74 1.02
N LEU A 169 -23.05 6.44 1.62
CA LEU A 169 -22.62 6.21 3.00
C LEU A 169 -23.74 6.50 4.01
N PHE A 170 -24.49 7.58 3.79
CA PHE A 170 -25.60 7.97 4.66
C PHE A 170 -26.78 6.98 4.57
N TYR A 171 -27.05 6.46 3.37
CA TYR A 171 -28.11 5.49 3.12
C TYR A 171 -27.75 4.10 3.66
N ALA A 172 -26.47 3.72 3.61
CA ALA A 172 -25.98 2.46 4.17
C ALA A 172 -25.87 2.50 5.71
N GLY A 173 -25.60 3.67 6.31
CA GLY A 173 -25.33 3.80 7.74
C GLY A 173 -26.54 4.11 8.64
N ALA A 174 -27.65 4.63 8.10
CA ALA A 174 -28.76 5.12 8.94
C ALA A 174 -30.15 4.85 8.34
N ASN A 175 -31.09 4.42 9.20
CA ASN A 175 -32.50 4.32 8.84
C ASN A 175 -33.03 5.75 8.57
N CYS A 176 -33.70 5.99 7.44
CA CYS A 176 -34.24 7.31 7.06
C CYS A 176 -35.02 8.02 8.20
N CYS A 177 -35.72 7.24 9.04
CA CYS A 177 -36.42 7.72 10.23
C CYS A 177 -35.50 8.41 11.26
N THR A 178 -34.30 7.87 11.52
CA THR A 178 -33.36 8.46 12.50
C THR A 178 -32.79 9.79 12.00
N LEU A 179 -32.61 9.95 10.69
CA LEU A 179 -32.13 11.19 10.08
C LEU A 179 -33.18 12.32 10.14
N VAL A 180 -34.44 11.98 9.85
CA VAL A 180 -35.55 12.93 10.01
C VAL A 180 -35.68 13.35 11.47
N PHE A 181 -35.58 12.40 12.41
CA PHE A 181 -35.64 12.69 13.84
C PHE A 181 -34.50 13.61 14.31
N MET A 182 -33.26 13.35 13.89
CA MET A 182 -32.11 14.22 14.20
C MET A 182 -32.27 15.62 13.59
N SER A 183 -32.80 15.72 12.37
CA SER A 183 -33.04 17.00 11.71
C SER A 183 -34.09 17.83 12.45
N VAL A 184 -35.20 17.20 12.87
CA VAL A 184 -36.25 17.86 13.66
C VAL A 184 -35.71 18.38 14.99
N LEU A 185 -34.91 17.57 15.70
CA LEU A 185 -34.28 17.99 16.96
C LEU A 185 -33.35 19.19 16.78
N PHE A 186 -32.59 19.23 15.68
CA PHE A 186 -31.70 20.34 15.37
C PHE A 186 -32.47 21.66 15.18
N PHE A 187 -33.55 21.65 14.38
CA PHE A 187 -34.39 22.84 14.18
C PHE A 187 -35.12 23.26 15.45
N ALA A 188 -35.59 22.31 16.26
CA ALA A 188 -36.23 22.61 17.54
C ALA A 188 -35.24 23.28 18.52
N ALA A 189 -34.00 22.78 18.59
CA ALA A 189 -32.95 23.39 19.42
C ALA A 189 -32.62 24.81 18.96
N GLN A 190 -32.44 25.01 17.65
CA GLN A 190 -32.16 26.34 17.08
C GLN A 190 -33.32 27.32 17.29
N GLY A 191 -34.56 26.83 17.18
CA GLY A 191 -35.75 27.60 17.48
C GLY A 191 -35.81 28.02 18.94
N SER A 192 -35.55 27.09 19.87
CA SER A 192 -35.51 27.39 21.32
C SER A 192 -34.45 28.43 21.66
N TYR A 193 -33.28 28.35 21.03
CA TYR A 193 -32.19 29.31 21.23
C TYR A 193 -32.61 30.71 20.76
N THR A 194 -33.14 30.79 19.53
CA THR A 194 -33.60 32.06 18.94
C THR A 194 -34.76 32.68 19.72
N ILE A 195 -35.68 31.87 20.24
CA ILE A 195 -36.80 32.32 21.07
C ILE A 195 -36.30 32.87 22.40
N THR A 196 -35.31 32.22 23.01
CA THR A 196 -34.71 32.67 24.28
C THR A 196 -34.02 34.03 24.09
N ASP A 197 -33.24 34.18 23.01
CA ASP A 197 -32.59 35.44 22.65
C ASP A 197 -33.61 36.54 22.31
N TRP A 198 -34.69 36.20 21.59
CA TRP A 198 -35.75 37.15 21.26
C TRP A 198 -36.53 37.61 22.50
N TRP A 199 -36.79 36.69 23.44
CA TRP A 199 -37.45 36.98 24.70
C TRP A 199 -36.60 37.90 25.59
N LEU A 200 -35.29 37.63 25.71
CA LEU A 200 -34.34 38.50 26.43
C LEU A 200 -34.18 39.88 25.79
N ALA A 201 -34.44 40.03 24.49
CA ALA A 201 -34.36 41.31 23.81
C ALA A 201 -35.63 42.19 23.99
N HIS A 202 -36.77 41.59 24.36
CA HIS A 202 -38.05 42.30 24.51
C HIS A 202 -38.41 42.62 25.98
N TRP A 203 -37.65 42.11 26.94
CA TRP A 203 -37.80 42.40 28.37
C TRP A 203 -36.61 43.22 28.88
#